data_AF-A0A2H0EMB5-F1
#
_entry.id   AF-A0A2H0EMB5-F1
#
_cell.length_a   1.000
_cell.length_b   1.000
_cell.length_c   1.000
_cell.angle_alpha   90.00
_cell.angle_beta   90.00
_cell.angle_gamma   90.00
#
_symmetry.space_group_name_H-M   'P 1'
#
loop_
_entity.id
_entity.type
_entity.pdbx_description
1 polymer ?
#
loop_
_entity_poly.entity_id
_entity_poly.type
_entity_poly.pdbx_seq_one_letter_code
_entity_poly.pdbx_strand_id
1 'polypeptide(L)'
;MIAAPWSIAWPVDARVRPSPLSPAGPDAPRAVTPCFTLLVVASADGLIGRHPGHSPADWASAEEQALFLSAVDAADWSVMGRGTHETAFRPQRRRIVFSRSAPAPQWRAPAHLWLDPARLTPDALAALVETRRPLRDGLILGGGAVHDWFHACRRIDAVSLTIEPVRFGDGLPLFSDQRAR
;
A
#
# COMPACT_ATOMS: atom_id res chain seq x y z
N MET A 1 11.45 5.25 -42.16
CA MET A 1 12.03 5.71 -40.87
C MET A 1 10.95 6.54 -40.20
N ILE A 2 10.33 6.18 -39.08
CA ILE A 2 10.73 5.36 -37.93
C ILE A 2 9.53 4.47 -37.54
N ALA A 3 9.77 3.18 -37.36
CA ALA A 3 8.79 2.23 -36.86
C ALA A 3 8.68 2.35 -35.33
N ALA A 4 7.46 2.45 -34.81
CA ALA A 4 7.16 2.14 -33.42
C ALA A 4 7.28 0.63 -33.20
N PRO A 5 7.84 0.17 -32.07
CA PRO A 5 7.23 -1.01 -31.46
C PRO A 5 7.45 -1.09 -29.94
N TRP A 6 6.39 -1.00 -29.14
CA TRP A 6 6.24 -1.85 -27.94
C TRP A 6 4.86 -1.65 -27.31
N SER A 7 3.88 -2.44 -27.76
CA SER A 7 2.77 -2.82 -26.88
C SER A 7 3.22 -4.06 -26.11
N ILE A 8 3.69 -3.87 -24.89
CA ILE A 8 3.80 -4.96 -23.91
C ILE A 8 2.42 -5.05 -23.25
N ALA A 9 1.61 -5.99 -23.73
CA ALA A 9 0.43 -6.44 -23.02
C ALA A 9 0.89 -7.32 -21.86
N TRP A 10 0.79 -6.81 -20.63
CA TRP A 10 0.95 -7.64 -19.44
C TRP A 10 -0.23 -8.62 -19.37
N PRO A 11 -0.02 -9.94 -19.29
CA PRO A 11 -1.11 -10.84 -18.96
C PRO A 11 -1.48 -10.55 -17.50
N VAL A 12 -2.65 -9.96 -17.29
CA VAL A 12 -3.31 -9.92 -15.99
C VAL A 12 -3.78 -11.36 -15.73
N ASP A 13 -2.87 -12.24 -15.33
CA ASP A 13 -3.23 -13.62 -15.08
C ASP A 13 -4.08 -13.69 -13.82
N ALA A 14 -5.23 -14.31 -14.00
CA ALA A 14 -6.30 -14.39 -13.06
C ALA A 14 -5.98 -15.46 -12.01
N ARG A 15 -6.28 -15.13 -10.76
CA ARG A 15 -6.44 -16.06 -9.63
C ARG A 15 -5.12 -16.61 -9.06
N VAL A 16 -4.66 -15.95 -8.01
CA VAL A 16 -3.94 -16.61 -6.91
C VAL A 16 -4.73 -17.85 -6.50
N ARG A 17 -4.14 -19.04 -6.63
CA ARG A 17 -4.76 -20.30 -6.21
C ARG A 17 -4.93 -20.29 -4.68
N PRO A 18 -6.12 -20.62 -4.14
CA PRO A 18 -6.23 -20.87 -2.71
C PRO A 18 -5.46 -22.15 -2.34
N SER A 19 -4.64 -22.06 -1.31
CA SER A 19 -3.98 -23.21 -0.67
C SER A 19 -5.03 -24.19 -0.12
N PRO A 20 -4.90 -25.52 -0.28
CA PRO A 20 -5.87 -26.45 0.27
C PRO A 20 -5.56 -26.72 1.75
N LEU A 21 -6.62 -26.72 2.55
CA LEU A 21 -6.90 -27.51 3.78
C LEU A 21 -7.41 -26.67 4.97
N SER A 22 -8.72 -26.72 5.22
CA SER A 22 -9.31 -27.23 6.48
C SER A 22 -10.85 -27.28 6.36
N PRO A 23 -11.55 -28.19 7.08
CA PRO A 23 -12.95 -28.50 6.86
C PRO A 23 -13.84 -27.57 7.70
N ALA A 24 -14.49 -26.61 7.06
CA ALA A 24 -15.62 -25.89 7.64
C ALA A 24 -16.83 -26.12 6.74
N GLY A 25 -17.97 -26.47 7.34
CA GLY A 25 -19.21 -26.83 6.66
C GLY A 25 -19.72 -25.78 5.68
N PRO A 26 -20.64 -26.17 4.77
CA PRO A 26 -20.91 -25.44 3.52
C PRO A 26 -21.61 -24.08 3.65
N ASP A 27 -21.92 -23.57 4.85
CA ASP A 27 -22.84 -22.44 5.01
C ASP A 27 -22.41 -21.35 6.02
N ALA A 28 -21.15 -21.34 6.46
CA ALA A 28 -20.60 -20.19 7.19
C ALA A 28 -19.94 -19.22 6.19
N PRO A 29 -20.25 -17.91 6.19
CA PRO A 29 -19.49 -16.95 5.38
C PRO A 29 -18.03 -17.03 5.80
N ARG A 30 -17.16 -17.52 4.91
CA ARG A 30 -15.71 -17.51 5.15
C ARG A 30 -15.30 -16.06 5.29
N ALA A 31 -14.79 -15.68 6.46
CA ALA A 31 -14.15 -14.39 6.64
C ALA A 31 -13.09 -14.24 5.54
N VAL A 32 -13.27 -13.26 4.66
CA VAL A 32 -12.33 -13.01 3.57
C VAL A 32 -11.11 -12.37 4.20
N THR A 33 -9.99 -13.08 4.22
CA THR A 33 -8.70 -12.51 4.60
C THR A 33 -8.30 -11.47 3.55
N PRO A 34 -8.00 -10.23 3.93
CA PRO A 34 -7.56 -9.21 2.99
C PRO A 34 -6.23 -9.59 2.33
N CYS A 35 -6.09 -9.26 1.05
CA CYS A 35 -4.83 -9.25 0.33
C CYS A 35 -4.23 -7.85 0.40
N PHE A 36 -2.96 -7.74 0.79
CA PHE A 36 -2.24 -6.48 0.87
C PHE A 36 -1.11 -6.40 -0.16
N THR A 37 -1.20 -5.41 -1.05
CA THR A 37 -0.14 -5.10 -2.02
C THR A 37 0.65 -3.89 -1.57
N LEU A 38 1.98 -4.03 -1.47
CA LEU A 38 2.89 -2.90 -1.34
C LEU A 38 3.10 -2.26 -2.70
N LEU A 39 2.64 -1.02 -2.87
CA LEU A 39 2.88 -0.24 -4.08
C LEU A 39 3.93 0.82 -3.80
N VAL A 40 5.04 0.76 -4.51
CA VAL A 40 6.16 1.65 -4.26
C VAL A 40 6.95 1.96 -5.53
N VAL A 41 7.41 3.20 -5.63
CA VAL A 41 8.44 3.62 -6.57
C VAL A 41 9.73 3.90 -5.81
N ALA A 42 10.85 3.42 -6.35
CA ALA A 42 12.18 3.62 -5.81
C ALA A 42 13.13 4.20 -6.86
N SER A 43 14.14 4.93 -6.40
CA SER A 43 15.30 5.31 -7.20
C SER A 43 16.14 4.07 -7.58
N ALA A 44 17.06 4.23 -8.52
CA ALA A 44 17.97 3.19 -8.97
C ALA A 44 18.93 2.68 -7.87
N ASP A 45 19.08 3.44 -6.77
CA ASP A 45 19.81 3.07 -5.56
C ASP A 45 18.89 2.66 -4.38
N GLY A 46 17.62 2.37 -4.66
CA GLY A 46 16.70 1.71 -3.72
C GLY A 46 16.11 2.61 -2.65
N LEU A 47 15.99 3.91 -2.92
CA LEU A 47 15.48 4.92 -2.00
C LEU A 47 14.11 5.43 -2.48
N ILE A 48 13.20 5.67 -1.54
CA ILE A 48 11.81 6.09 -1.83
C ILE A 48 11.62 7.63 -1.74
N GLY A 49 12.68 8.34 -1.39
CA GLY A 49 12.70 9.81 -1.33
C GLY A 49 14.00 10.32 -0.71
N ARG A 50 14.31 11.60 -0.90
CA ARG A 50 15.53 12.23 -0.35
C ARG A 50 15.40 12.59 1.13
N HIS A 51 14.20 12.99 1.54
CA HIS A 51 13.87 13.39 2.91
C HIS A 51 12.38 13.14 3.18
N PRO A 52 11.92 13.17 4.44
CA PRO A 52 10.49 13.09 4.76
C PRO A 52 9.68 14.13 3.96
N GLY A 53 8.59 13.69 3.33
CA GLY A 53 7.72 14.54 2.51
C GLY A 53 8.20 14.79 1.08
N HIS A 54 9.34 14.26 0.64
CA HIS A 54 9.75 14.31 -0.77
C HIS A 54 8.77 13.48 -1.63
N SER A 55 7.96 14.15 -2.45
CA SER A 55 6.86 13.52 -3.17
C SER A 55 7.37 12.72 -4.38
N PRO A 56 6.91 11.48 -4.60
CA PRO A 56 7.15 10.77 -5.86
C PRO A 56 6.71 11.52 -7.10
N ALA A 57 5.69 12.39 -7.01
CA ALA A 57 5.24 13.19 -8.14
C ALA A 57 6.30 14.18 -8.67
N ASP A 58 7.33 14.47 -7.87
CA ASP A 58 8.41 15.41 -8.24
C ASP A 58 9.51 14.75 -9.08
N TRP A 59 9.56 13.40 -9.12
CA TRP A 59 10.68 12.69 -9.76
C TRP A 59 10.31 11.39 -10.50
N ALA A 60 9.17 10.78 -10.19
CA ALA A 60 8.69 9.60 -10.89
C ALA A 60 8.10 9.97 -12.27
N SER A 61 8.28 9.07 -13.23
CA SER A 61 7.79 9.20 -14.60
C SER A 61 6.27 9.36 -14.67
N ALA A 62 5.77 9.88 -15.79
CA ALA A 62 4.33 10.02 -16.01
C ALA A 62 3.64 8.64 -16.07
N GLU A 63 4.34 7.65 -16.59
CA GLU A 63 3.92 6.25 -16.68
C GLU A 63 3.73 5.66 -15.27
N GLU A 64 4.70 5.85 -14.37
CA GLU A 64 4.56 5.42 -12.98
C GLU A 64 3.41 6.13 -12.27
N GLN A 65 3.27 7.44 -12.47
CA GLN A 65 2.15 8.17 -11.87
C GLN A 65 0.79 7.66 -12.37
N ALA A 66 0.69 7.27 -13.64
CA ALA A 66 -0.52 6.66 -14.19
C ALA A 66 -0.81 5.29 -13.58
N LEU A 67 0.21 4.43 -13.44
CA LEU A 67 0.11 3.14 -12.76
C LEU A 67 -0.34 3.30 -11.30
N PHE A 68 0.28 4.24 -10.58
CA PHE A 68 -0.08 4.56 -9.20
C PHE A 68 -1.54 4.97 -9.06
N LEU A 69 -2.01 5.89 -9.91
CA LEU A 69 -3.39 6.36 -9.86
C LEU A 69 -4.38 5.21 -10.15
N SER A 70 -4.09 4.39 -11.17
CA SER A 70 -4.92 3.22 -11.50
C SER A 70 -5.00 2.23 -10.35
N ALA A 71 -3.87 1.91 -9.71
CA ALA A 71 -3.82 1.00 -8.57
C ALA A 71 -4.59 1.55 -7.35
N VAL A 72 -4.46 2.84 -7.06
CA VAL A 72 -5.21 3.48 -5.97
C VAL A 72 -6.71 3.49 -6.21
N ASP A 73 -7.14 3.72 -7.46
CA ASP A 73 -8.56 3.76 -7.80
C ASP A 73 -9.19 2.34 -7.79
N ALA A 74 -8.40 1.30 -8.09
CA ALA A 74 -8.84 -0.09 -8.01
C ALA A 74 -8.93 -0.63 -6.56
N ALA A 75 -8.12 -0.11 -5.63
CA ALA A 75 -8.06 -0.61 -4.27
C ALA A 75 -9.33 -0.38 -3.44
N ASP A 76 -9.57 -1.28 -2.47
CA ASP A 76 -10.65 -1.09 -1.50
C ASP A 76 -10.32 0.03 -0.53
N TRP A 77 -9.13 -0.05 0.06
CA TRP A 77 -8.58 0.92 0.99
C TRP A 77 -7.08 1.09 0.76
N SER A 78 -6.61 2.33 0.87
CA SER A 78 -5.18 2.61 0.98
C SER A 78 -4.77 2.73 2.45
N VAL A 79 -3.67 2.08 2.84
CA VAL A 79 -3.09 2.15 4.19
C VAL A 79 -1.85 3.03 4.15
N MET A 80 -1.80 4.04 4.99
CA MET A 80 -0.71 5.01 5.00
C MET A 80 -0.46 5.64 6.37
N GLY A 81 0.72 6.23 6.56
CA GLY A 81 1.06 6.99 7.75
C GLY A 81 0.46 8.40 7.69
N ARG A 82 0.27 9.03 8.86
CA ARG A 82 -0.19 10.42 8.98
C ARG A 82 0.55 11.39 8.05
N GLY A 83 1.89 11.35 8.01
CA GLY A 83 2.68 12.25 7.18
C GLY A 83 2.35 12.13 5.68
N THR A 84 2.29 10.89 5.17
CA THR A 84 1.88 10.60 3.78
C THR A 84 0.46 11.09 3.50
N HIS A 85 -0.46 10.89 4.45
CA HIS A 85 -1.83 11.37 4.34
C HIS A 85 -1.92 12.89 4.23
N GLU A 86 -1.14 13.61 5.07
CA GLU A 86 -1.12 15.08 5.13
C GLU A 86 -0.49 15.69 3.88
N THR A 87 0.64 15.15 3.39
CA THR A 87 1.31 15.64 2.17
C THR A 87 0.46 15.45 0.92
N ALA A 88 -0.30 14.36 0.83
CA ALA A 88 -1.11 14.03 -0.34
C ALA A 88 -2.59 13.87 0.03
N PHE A 89 -3.17 14.85 0.75
CA PHE A 89 -4.57 14.77 1.19
C PHE A 89 -5.55 14.60 0.02
N ARG A 90 -6.44 13.60 0.11
CA ARG A 90 -7.53 13.35 -0.84
C ARG A 90 -8.80 12.92 -0.08
N PRO A 91 -9.80 13.80 0.08
CA PRO A 91 -10.97 13.52 0.93
C PRO A 91 -11.86 12.39 0.41
N GLN A 92 -11.88 12.15 -0.90
CA GLN A 92 -12.74 11.15 -1.53
C GLN A 92 -12.16 9.72 -1.47
N ARG A 93 -10.85 9.59 -1.27
CA ARG A 93 -10.17 8.28 -1.26
C ARG A 93 -10.33 7.62 0.11
N ARG A 94 -10.66 6.34 0.10
CA ARG A 94 -10.77 5.50 1.31
C ARG A 94 -9.38 5.22 1.87
N ARG A 95 -9.13 5.67 3.09
CA ARG A 95 -7.81 5.66 3.72
C ARG A 95 -7.87 5.14 5.15
N ILE A 96 -6.97 4.24 5.46
CA ILE A 96 -6.62 3.86 6.84
C ILE A 96 -5.31 4.58 7.17
N VAL A 97 -5.37 5.49 8.14
CA VAL A 97 -4.28 6.40 8.49
C VAL A 97 -3.69 6.00 9.84
N PHE A 98 -2.44 5.56 9.84
CA PHE A 98 -1.71 5.22 11.05
C PHE A 98 -1.20 6.49 11.74
N SER A 99 -1.58 6.66 13.00
CA SER A 99 -1.16 7.78 13.85
C SER A 99 -1.14 7.38 15.34
N ARG A 100 -0.01 7.60 16.01
CA ARG A 100 0.15 7.42 17.47
C ARG A 100 -0.76 8.34 18.29
N SER A 101 -1.26 9.43 17.70
CA SER A 101 -2.22 10.32 18.36
C SER A 101 -3.68 9.85 18.26
N ALA A 102 -3.93 8.68 17.67
CA ALA A 102 -5.24 8.05 17.58
C ALA A 102 -5.24 6.71 18.34
N PRO A 103 -5.19 6.73 19.70
CA PRO A 103 -5.06 5.52 20.52
C PRO A 103 -6.23 4.54 20.40
N ALA A 104 -7.36 5.01 19.85
CA ALA A 104 -8.49 4.19 19.46
C ALA A 104 -8.90 4.53 18.00
N PRO A 105 -9.41 3.55 17.23
CA PRO A 105 -9.93 3.77 15.89
C PRO A 105 -11.02 4.85 15.87
N GLN A 106 -10.88 5.83 14.98
CA GLN A 106 -11.81 6.95 14.86
C GLN A 106 -11.95 7.41 13.40
N TRP A 107 -13.18 7.70 12.99
CA TRP A 107 -13.43 8.29 11.67
C TRP A 107 -13.23 9.80 11.76
N ARG A 108 -12.24 10.33 11.04
CA ARG A 108 -12.00 11.80 10.94
C ARG A 108 -12.59 12.42 9.68
N ALA A 109 -12.98 11.58 8.72
CA ALA A 109 -13.76 11.93 7.55
C ALA A 109 -14.59 10.71 7.12
N PRO A 110 -15.61 10.86 6.26
CA PRO A 110 -16.44 9.74 5.81
C PRO A 110 -15.65 8.56 5.22
N ALA A 111 -14.49 8.84 4.62
CA ALA A 111 -13.63 7.85 4.00
C ALA A 111 -12.29 7.63 4.73
N HIS A 112 -12.05 8.28 5.88
CA HIS A 112 -10.74 8.24 6.55
C HIS A 112 -10.85 7.71 7.98
N LEU A 113 -10.38 6.48 8.18
CA LEU A 113 -10.22 5.87 9.49
C LEU A 113 -8.82 6.18 10.01
N TRP A 114 -8.72 6.72 11.22
CA TRP A 114 -7.45 6.99 11.91
C TRP A 114 -7.31 6.04 13.09
N LEU A 115 -6.13 5.45 13.27
CA LEU A 115 -5.83 4.52 14.36
C LEU A 115 -4.34 4.42 14.66
N ASP A 116 -3.99 3.91 15.83
CA ASP A 116 -2.65 3.42 16.16
C ASP A 116 -2.57 1.91 15.92
N PRO A 117 -1.66 1.41 15.06
CA PRO A 117 -1.57 -0.02 14.74
C PRO A 117 -0.87 -0.86 15.83
N ALA A 118 -0.33 -0.25 16.90
CA ALA A 118 0.53 -0.93 17.89
C ALA A 118 -0.06 -2.18 18.54
N ARG A 119 -1.39 -2.30 18.61
CA ARG A 119 -2.10 -3.45 19.21
C ARG A 119 -3.02 -4.17 18.22
N LEU A 120 -2.85 -3.92 16.92
CA LEU A 120 -3.68 -4.49 15.88
C LEU A 120 -2.87 -5.48 15.03
N THR A 121 -3.60 -6.34 14.33
CA THR A 121 -3.08 -7.14 13.22
C THR A 121 -3.59 -6.58 11.90
N PRO A 122 -2.92 -6.85 10.77
CA PRO A 122 -3.40 -6.47 9.44
C PRO A 122 -4.83 -6.97 9.15
N ASP A 123 -5.18 -8.18 9.60
CA ASP A 123 -6.52 -8.74 9.41
C ASP A 123 -7.61 -8.00 10.20
N ALA A 124 -7.26 -7.46 11.38
CA ALA A 124 -8.20 -6.70 12.19
C ALA A 124 -8.67 -5.42 11.47
N LEU A 125 -7.90 -4.91 10.50
CA LEU A 125 -8.27 -3.72 9.72
C LEU A 125 -9.58 -3.93 8.95
N ALA A 126 -9.85 -5.15 8.46
CA ALA A 126 -11.06 -5.43 7.70
C ALA A 126 -12.32 -5.21 8.53
N ALA A 127 -12.34 -5.73 9.76
CA ALA A 127 -13.47 -5.58 10.67
C ALA A 127 -13.75 -4.09 11.01
N LEU A 128 -12.70 -3.26 11.09
CA LEU A 128 -12.85 -1.84 11.41
C LEU A 128 -13.51 -1.02 10.29
N VAL A 129 -13.36 -1.45 9.04
CA VAL A 129 -13.87 -0.71 7.86
C VAL A 129 -15.08 -1.37 7.20
N GLU A 130 -15.45 -2.58 7.64
CA GLU A 130 -16.54 -3.39 7.07
C GLU A 130 -17.85 -2.61 6.90
N THR A 131 -18.21 -1.79 7.90
CA THR A 131 -19.42 -0.95 7.88
C THR A 131 -19.46 0.12 6.79
N ARG A 132 -18.33 0.45 6.17
CA ARG A 132 -18.20 1.45 5.11
C ARG A 132 -17.95 0.81 3.76
N ARG A 133 -16.98 -0.10 3.70
CA ARG A 133 -16.66 -0.89 2.52
C ARG A 133 -15.79 -2.08 2.95
N PRO A 134 -16.13 -3.31 2.53
CA PRO A 134 -15.29 -4.47 2.78
C PRO A 134 -13.86 -4.25 2.29
N LEU A 135 -12.90 -4.72 3.07
CA LEU A 135 -11.48 -4.68 2.71
C LEU A 135 -11.07 -6.06 2.18
N ARG A 136 -11.08 -6.22 0.86
CA ARG A 136 -10.53 -7.41 0.19
C ARG A 136 -9.16 -7.11 -0.38
N ASP A 137 -9.02 -5.96 -1.03
CA ASP A 137 -7.78 -5.50 -1.66
C ASP A 137 -7.26 -4.22 -0.98
N GLY A 138 -6.27 -4.40 -0.10
CA GLY A 138 -5.60 -3.32 0.60
C GLY A 138 -4.32 -2.88 -0.11
N LEU A 139 -4.15 -1.57 -0.28
CA LEU A 139 -2.96 -1.00 -0.92
C LEU A 139 -2.08 -0.29 0.11
N ILE A 140 -0.87 -0.77 0.33
CA ILE A 140 0.08 -0.17 1.27
C ILE A 140 0.84 0.93 0.52
N LEU A 141 0.67 2.18 0.96
CA LEU A 141 1.30 3.37 0.35
C LEU A 141 2.37 4.02 1.23
N GLY A 142 2.67 3.44 2.40
CA GLY A 142 3.72 3.93 3.28
C GLY A 142 3.35 5.18 4.09
N GLY A 143 4.28 5.93 4.67
CA GLY A 143 5.75 5.81 4.57
C GLY A 143 6.37 4.71 5.43
N GLY A 144 7.68 4.82 5.69
CA GLY A 144 8.52 3.75 6.25
C GLY A 144 7.92 2.99 7.43
N ALA A 145 7.37 3.66 8.44
CA ALA A 145 6.77 3.00 9.60
C ALA A 145 5.58 2.07 9.24
N VAL A 146 4.82 2.38 8.19
CA VAL A 146 3.75 1.49 7.69
C VAL A 146 4.36 0.30 6.96
N HIS A 147 5.38 0.52 6.13
CA HIS A 147 6.10 -0.57 5.47
C HIS A 147 6.69 -1.55 6.50
N ASP A 148 7.38 -1.03 7.51
CA ASP A 148 7.99 -1.81 8.59
C ASP A 148 6.94 -2.61 9.36
N TRP A 149 5.78 -2.01 9.67
CA TRP A 149 4.70 -2.70 10.38
C TRP A 149 4.15 -3.88 9.58
N PHE A 150 3.83 -3.68 8.29
CA PHE A 150 3.37 -4.78 7.43
C PHE A 150 4.46 -5.84 7.20
N HIS A 151 5.72 -5.42 7.08
CA HIS A 151 6.86 -6.31 6.94
C HIS A 151 7.04 -7.19 8.20
N ALA A 152 7.02 -6.58 9.38
CA ALA A 152 7.13 -7.26 10.67
C ALA A 152 5.98 -8.23 10.91
N CYS A 153 4.75 -7.86 10.50
CA CYS A 153 3.60 -8.76 10.55
C CYS A 153 3.64 -9.87 9.50
N ARG A 154 4.58 -9.83 8.53
CA ARG A 154 4.67 -10.73 7.37
C ARG A 154 3.40 -10.72 6.51
N ARG A 155 2.81 -9.53 6.31
CA ARG A 155 1.52 -9.33 5.61
C ARG A 155 1.63 -8.40 4.42
N ILE A 156 2.70 -8.57 3.66
CA ILE A 156 2.83 -8.03 2.31
C ILE A 156 2.64 -9.24 1.39
N ASP A 157 1.45 -9.36 0.79
CA ASP A 157 1.09 -10.51 -0.03
C ASP A 157 1.63 -10.36 -1.46
N ALA A 158 1.74 -9.12 -1.95
CA ALA A 158 2.34 -8.78 -3.23
C ALA A 158 3.13 -7.47 -3.16
N VAL A 159 4.09 -7.30 -4.07
CA VAL A 159 4.86 -6.06 -4.23
C VAL A 159 4.74 -5.60 -5.68
N SER A 160 4.28 -4.37 -5.88
CA SER A 160 4.34 -3.63 -7.13
C SER A 160 5.44 -2.57 -6.97
N LEU A 161 6.60 -2.84 -7.56
CA LEU A 161 7.79 -2.00 -7.47
C LEU A 161 8.13 -1.42 -8.83
N THR A 162 8.21 -0.10 -8.90
CA THR A 162 8.80 0.62 -10.03
C THR A 162 10.17 1.15 -9.65
N ILE A 163 11.15 0.98 -10.53
CA ILE A 163 12.50 1.52 -10.36
C ILE A 163 12.73 2.61 -11.39
N GLU A 164 12.86 3.85 -10.94
CA GLU A 164 13.21 4.99 -11.80
C GLU A 164 14.73 5.12 -11.93
N PRO A 165 15.24 5.58 -13.08
CA PRO A 165 16.68 5.68 -13.33
C PRO A 165 17.39 6.80 -12.53
N VAL A 166 16.67 7.56 -11.70
CA VAL A 166 17.25 8.58 -10.82
C VAL A 166 18.05 7.93 -9.68
N ARG A 167 19.13 8.58 -9.24
CA ARG A 167 19.90 8.19 -8.05
C ARG A 167 19.84 9.30 -7.01
N PHE A 168 19.64 8.95 -5.75
CA PHE A 168 19.58 9.94 -4.67
C PHE A 168 20.88 10.05 -3.88
N GLY A 169 21.66 8.97 -3.79
CA GLY A 169 22.89 8.85 -3.00
C GLY A 169 22.61 8.62 -1.51
N ASP A 170 21.73 9.44 -0.94
CA ASP A 170 21.23 9.31 0.42
C ASP A 170 19.73 9.64 0.49
N GLY A 171 19.05 9.10 1.50
CA GLY A 171 17.63 9.35 1.70
C GLY A 171 16.90 8.24 2.44
N LEU A 172 15.59 8.21 2.21
CA LEU A 172 14.67 7.30 2.88
C LEU A 172 14.73 5.91 2.24
N PRO A 173 15.05 4.85 3.01
CA PRO A 173 14.95 3.49 2.52
C PRO A 173 13.48 3.04 2.45
N LEU A 174 13.24 1.92 1.74
CA LEU A 174 11.92 1.28 1.70
C LEU A 174 11.53 0.73 3.07
N PHE A 175 12.47 0.02 3.71
CA PHE A 175 12.36 -0.52 5.06
C PHE A 175 13.46 0.06 5.95
N SER A 176 13.15 0.32 7.22
CA SER A 176 14.10 0.95 8.13
C SER A 176 15.37 0.11 8.38
N ASP A 177 15.29 -1.21 8.23
CA ASP A 177 16.40 -2.15 8.41
C ASP A 177 17.17 -2.48 7.12
N GLN A 178 16.78 -1.89 5.97
CA GLN A 178 17.36 -2.14 4.65
C GLN A 178 18.89 -1.90 4.59
N ARG A 179 19.44 -1.02 5.44
CA ARG A 179 20.86 -0.67 5.47
C ARG A 179 21.68 -1.45 6.51
N ALA A 180 21.08 -2.40 7.23
CA ALA A 180 21.77 -3.17 8.28
C ALA A 180 22.59 -4.37 7.77
N ARG A 181 23.06 -4.35 6.51
CA ARG A 181 23.91 -5.40 5.92
C ARG A 181 25.16 -4.84 5.30
#